data_AF-A0A3M0YHS4-F1
#
_entry.id   AF-A0A3M0YHS4-F1
#
_cell.length_a   1.000
_cell.length_b   1.000
_cell.length_c   1.000
_cell.angle_alpha   90.00
_cell.angle_beta   90.00
_cell.angle_gamma   90.00
#
_symmetry.space_group_name_H-M   'P 1'
#
loop_
_entity.id
_entity.type
_entity.pdbx_description
1 polymer ?
#
loop_
_entity_poly.entity_id
_entity_poly.type
_entity_poly.pdbx_seq_one_letter_code
_entity_poly.pdbx_strand_id
1 'polypeptide(L)' 'MRLIMLTLTCCALLAATCKKTDQTNETTDTATPAADAYAMVTMKRSSCFGRCPVYEVRFYTDGTIEYVGKMNVERLGTW' A
#
# COMPACT_ATOMS: atom_id res chain seq x y z
N MET A 1 17.25 19.63 -35.39
CA MET A 1 18.45 20.06 -34.62
C MET A 1 18.20 21.17 -33.58
N ARG A 2 16.98 21.75 -33.46
CA ARG A 2 16.60 22.64 -32.34
C ARG A 2 15.95 21.91 -31.15
N LEU A 3 15.48 20.67 -31.33
CA LEU A 3 14.85 19.87 -30.28
C LEU A 3 15.87 19.15 -29.35
N ILE A 4 17.11 18.96 -29.82
CA ILE A 4 18.16 18.25 -29.07
C ILE A 4 18.81 19.17 -28.01
N MET A 5 18.79 20.50 -28.21
CA MET A 5 19.31 21.45 -27.22
C MET A 5 18.34 21.70 -26.04
N LEU A 6 17.05 21.44 -26.23
CA LEU A 6 16.02 21.65 -25.20
C LEU A 6 15.97 20.50 -24.17
N THR A 7 16.42 19.31 -24.55
CA THR A 7 16.49 18.14 -23.65
C THR A 7 17.76 18.17 -22.78
N LEU A 8 18.86 18.71 -23.29
CA LEU A 8 20.14 18.77 -22.57
C LEU A 8 20.13 19.78 -21.40
N THR A 9 19.34 20.84 -21.50
CA THR A 9 19.25 21.90 -20.48
C THR A 9 18.27 21.56 -19.36
N CYS A 10 17.32 20.65 -19.58
CA CYS A 10 16.36 20.22 -18.56
C CYS A 10 16.98 19.22 -17.55
N CYS A 11 17.91 18.37 -17.97
CA CYS A 11 18.53 17.36 -17.11
C CYS A 11 19.45 17.92 -16.02
N ALA A 12 19.91 19.17 -16.13
CA ALA A 12 20.83 19.78 -15.16
C ALA A 12 20.14 20.34 -13.90
N LEU A 13 18.81 20.52 -13.92
CA LEU A 13 18.07 21.20 -12.84
C LEU A 13 17.52 20.25 -11.75
N LEU A 14 17.57 18.93 -11.93
CA LEU A 14 16.96 17.98 -10.98
C LEU A 14 17.93 17.37 -9.95
N ALA A 15 19.21 17.77 -9.93
CA ALA A 15 20.22 17.15 -9.06
C ALA A 15 20.32 17.72 -7.63
N ALA A 16 19.48 18.69 -7.23
CA ALA A 16 19.70 19.46 -5.99
C ALA A 16 18.57 19.38 -4.93
N THR A 17 17.87 18.25 -4.79
CA THR A 17 17.01 18.01 -3.60
C THR A 17 16.80 16.53 -3.28
N CYS A 18 17.88 15.86 -2.85
CA CYS A 18 17.77 14.59 -2.12
C CYS A 18 17.79 14.88 -0.61
N LYS A 19 16.61 15.02 -0.01
CA LYS A 19 16.46 14.85 1.45
C LYS A 19 16.36 13.34 1.71
N LYS A 20 17.48 12.69 2.05
CA LYS A 20 17.45 11.33 2.63
C LYS A 20 16.95 11.46 4.07
N THR A 21 15.67 11.17 4.26
CA THR A 21 15.08 10.89 5.57
C THR A 21 14.47 9.50 5.46
N ASP A 22 15.01 8.58 6.25
CA ASP A 22 14.26 7.56 7.02
C ASP A 22 15.33 6.80 7.83
N GLN A 23 15.63 7.23 9.06
CA GLN A 23 14.94 6.81 10.30
C GLN A 23 15.02 5.29 10.50
N THR A 24 16.02 4.93 11.29
CA THR A 24 16.17 3.71 12.08
C THR A 24 14.84 3.25 12.67
N ASN A 25 14.51 1.97 12.50
CA ASN A 25 13.71 1.26 13.49
C ASN A 25 14.40 -0.07 13.81
N GLU A 26 15.22 -0.06 14.86
CA GLU A 26 15.70 -1.28 15.51
C GLU A 26 14.50 -1.94 16.18
N THR A 27 14.01 -3.03 15.58
CA THR A 27 13.08 -3.92 16.25
C THR A 27 13.88 -4.76 17.22
N THR A 28 13.72 -4.45 18.50
CA THR A 28 14.18 -5.28 19.61
C THR A 28 13.30 -6.52 19.66
N ASP A 29 13.82 -7.66 19.19
CA ASP A 29 13.20 -8.98 19.36
C ASP A 29 13.22 -9.38 20.85
N THR A 30 12.20 -8.95 21.58
CA THR A 30 11.84 -9.57 22.86
C THR A 30 10.62 -10.43 22.60
N ALA A 31 10.85 -11.74 22.53
CA ALA A 31 9.82 -12.77 22.37
C ALA A 31 8.81 -12.68 23.53
N THR A 32 7.77 -11.89 23.30
CA THR A 32 6.58 -11.75 24.12
C THR A 32 5.62 -12.88 23.73
N PRO A 33 4.88 -13.49 24.69
CA PRO A 33 3.92 -14.55 24.40
C PRO A 33 3.02 -14.11 23.24
N ALA A 34 2.81 -14.99 22.25
CA ALA A 34 2.07 -14.70 21.04
C ALA A 34 0.69 -14.11 21.40
N ALA A 35 0.58 -12.78 21.30
CA ALA A 35 -0.66 -12.07 21.52
C ALA A 35 -1.64 -12.46 20.43
N ASP A 36 -2.92 -12.61 20.78
CA ASP A 36 -3.96 -12.90 19.79
C ASP A 36 -3.95 -11.85 18.68
N ALA A 37 -3.91 -12.31 17.43
CA ALA A 37 -3.91 -11.44 16.27
C ALA A 37 -5.26 -10.70 16.17
N TYR A 38 -5.21 -9.38 16.05
CA TYR A 38 -6.40 -8.56 15.85
C TYR A 38 -6.27 -7.69 14.60
N ALA A 39 -7.41 -7.32 14.01
CA ALA A 39 -7.44 -6.47 12.83
C ALA A 39 -7.01 -5.04 13.21
N MET A 40 -5.85 -4.63 12.73
CA MET A 40 -5.30 -3.28 12.91
C MET A 40 -5.96 -2.28 11.95
N VAL A 41 -6.15 -2.68 10.69
CA VAL A 41 -6.74 -1.84 9.64
C VAL A 41 -7.79 -2.63 8.90
N THR A 42 -8.96 -2.03 8.71
CA THR A 42 -10.02 -2.58 7.86
C THR A 42 -10.37 -1.57 6.77
N MET A 43 -10.34 -2.02 5.52
CA MET A 43 -10.75 -1.24 4.36
C MET A 43 -11.96 -1.89 3.70
N LYS A 44 -13.00 -1.12 3.43
CA LYS A 44 -14.24 -1.61 2.82
C LYS A 44 -14.61 -0.77 1.61
N ARG A 45 -15.01 -1.44 0.53
CA ARG A 45 -15.64 -0.82 -0.63
C ARG A 45 -17.08 -1.30 -0.75
N SER A 46 -18.03 -0.37 -0.63
CA SER A 46 -19.46 -0.66 -0.75
C SER A 46 -19.93 -0.65 -2.22
N SER A 47 -21.14 -1.13 -2.43
CA SER A 47 -21.83 -0.99 -3.72
C SER A 47 -22.04 0.48 -4.10
N CYS A 48 -22.11 0.74 -5.40
CA CYS A 48 -22.52 2.01 -6.00
C CYS A 48 -23.64 1.74 -7.02
N PHE A 49 -24.22 2.76 -7.65
CA PHE A 49 -25.28 2.62 -8.68
C PHE A 49 -24.85 1.91 -9.99
N GLY A 50 -23.66 1.30 -10.03
CA GLY A 50 -23.13 0.58 -11.18
C GLY A 50 -22.38 -0.69 -10.77
N ARG A 51 -21.47 -1.16 -11.62
CA ARG A 51 -20.65 -2.36 -11.35
C ARG A 51 -19.40 -2.06 -10.50
N CYS A 52 -19.55 -1.25 -9.47
CA CYS A 52 -18.42 -1.03 -8.55
C CYS A 52 -18.07 -2.34 -7.84
N PRO A 53 -16.77 -2.63 -7.67
CA PRO A 53 -16.29 -3.73 -6.85
C PRO A 53 -16.73 -3.58 -5.40
N VAL A 54 -17.23 -4.67 -4.81
CA VAL A 54 -17.61 -4.73 -3.40
C VAL A 54 -16.72 -5.75 -2.72
N TYR A 55 -15.89 -5.27 -1.78
CA TYR A 55 -14.95 -6.10 -1.06
C TYR A 55 -14.56 -5.49 0.29
N GLU A 56 -13.89 -6.29 1.10
CA GLU A 56 -13.34 -5.92 2.40
C GLU A 56 -11.93 -6.48 2.52
N VAL A 57 -11.01 -5.72 3.11
CA VAL A 57 -9.62 -6.14 3.36
C VAL A 57 -9.32 -5.85 4.82
N ARG A 58 -8.74 -6.82 5.52
CA ARG A 58 -8.32 -6.68 6.91
C ARG A 58 -6.84 -7.00 7.03
N PHE A 59 -6.10 -6.11 7.68
CA PHE A 59 -4.70 -6.30 8.03
C PHE A 59 -4.63 -6.61 9.52
N TYR A 60 -4.05 -7.75 9.87
CA TYR A 60 -3.90 -8.19 11.25
C TYR A 60 -2.50 -7.88 11.77
N THR A 61 -2.37 -7.82 13.10
CA THR A 61 -1.10 -7.51 13.77
C THR A 61 -0.02 -8.57 13.62
N ASP A 62 -0.41 -9.81 13.29
CA ASP A 62 0.49 -10.93 13.01
C ASP A 62 1.01 -10.92 11.55
N GLY A 63 0.61 -9.92 10.75
CA GLY A 63 0.95 -9.82 9.33
C GLY A 63 -0.01 -10.57 8.41
N THR A 64 -1.01 -11.27 8.93
CA THR A 64 -2.05 -11.91 8.14
C THR A 64 -2.92 -10.86 7.46
N ILE A 65 -3.32 -11.14 6.22
CA ILE A 65 -4.24 -10.29 5.45
C ILE A 65 -5.43 -11.16 5.05
N GLU A 66 -6.64 -10.71 5.39
CA GLU A 66 -7.90 -11.34 4.94
C GLU A 66 -8.54 -10.47 3.85
N TYR A 67 -8.84 -11.07 2.70
CA TYR A 67 -9.59 -10.44 1.61
C TYR A 67 -10.95 -11.11 1.45
N VAL A 68 -12.03 -10.32 1.51
CA VAL A 68 -13.40 -10.82 1.30
C VAL A 68 -14.01 -10.14 0.08
N GLY A 69 -14.02 -10.85 -1.05
CA GLY A 69 -14.66 -10.41 -2.30
C GLY A 69 -16.14 -10.76 -2.34
N LYS A 70 -17.02 -9.77 -2.58
CA LYS A 70 -18.48 -9.95 -2.52
C LYS A 70 -19.16 -9.82 -3.88
N MET A 71 -18.87 -8.77 -4.66
CA MET A 71 -19.51 -8.53 -5.97
C MET A 71 -18.61 -7.73 -6.91
N ASN A 72 -18.77 -7.92 -8.24
CA ASN A 72 -18.03 -7.21 -9.29
C ASN A 72 -16.50 -7.18 -9.07
N VAL A 73 -15.96 -8.28 -8.56
CA VAL A 73 -14.53 -8.50 -8.29
C VAL A 73 -14.08 -9.77 -9.00
N GLU A 74 -12.79 -9.88 -9.32
CA GLU A 74 -12.21 -11.06 -9.95
C GLU A 74 -12.28 -12.30 -9.04
N ARG A 75 -12.02 -12.11 -7.74
CA ARG A 75 -12.04 -13.17 -6.73
C ARG A 75 -13.19 -12.96 -5.76
N LEU A 76 -14.11 -13.93 -5.73
CA LEU A 76 -15.20 -13.98 -4.77
C LEU A 76 -14.82 -14.85 -3.57
N GLY A 77 -15.41 -14.59 -2.41
CA GLY A 77 -15.17 -15.33 -1.17
C GLY A 77 -14.03 -14.76 -0.33
N THR A 78 -13.65 -15.51 0.71
CA THR A 78 -12.59 -15.16 1.66
C THR A 78 -11.27 -15.80 1.26
N TRP A 79 -10.19 -15.01 1.30
CA TRP A 79 -8.83 -15.37 0.93
C TRP A 79 -7.83 -14.85 1.96
#